data_AF-A0A9D2UIT2-F1
#
_entry.id   AF-A0A9D2UIT2-F1
#
_cell.length_a   1.000
_cell.length_b   1.000
_cell.length_c   1.000
_cell.angle_alpha   90.00
_cell.angle_beta   90.00
_cell.angle_gamma   90.00
#
_symmetry.space_group_name_H-M   'P 1'
#
loop_
_entity.id
_entity.type
_entity.pdbx_description
1 polymer ?
#
loop_
_entity_poly.entity_id
_entity_poly.type
_entity_poly.pdbx_seq_one_letter_code
_entity_poly.pdbx_strand_id
1 'polypeptide(L)' 'MTAKGRALYALMEERGYSRGLVQVTVALLDGTDEALDDMIVFVADGRPTEAELLDRLASSCDGADVGNFLKVLRGS' A
#
# COMPACT_ATOMS: atom_id res chain seq x y z
N MET A 1 -5.01 -12.86 -1.79
CA MET A 1 -4.27 -12.28 -2.94
C MET A 1 -4.96 -12.54 -4.28
N THR A 2 -5.82 -11.59 -4.66
CA THR A 2 -6.58 -11.55 -5.91
C THR A 2 -5.69 -11.23 -7.13
N ALA A 3 -6.25 -11.26 -8.35
CA ALA A 3 -5.53 -10.85 -9.55
C ALA A 3 -5.05 -9.39 -9.48
N LYS A 4 -5.88 -8.49 -8.94
CA LYS A 4 -5.53 -7.08 -8.70
C LYS A 4 -4.45 -6.92 -7.66
N GLY A 5 -4.51 -7.67 -6.55
CA GLY A 5 -3.44 -7.67 -5.54
C GLY A 5 -2.08 -8.06 -6.12
N ARG A 6 -2.04 -9.05 -7.02
CA ARG A 6 -0.81 -9.42 -7.74
C ARG A 6 -0.35 -8.33 -8.72
N ALA A 7 -1.28 -7.67 -9.41
CA ALA A 7 -0.95 -6.57 -10.31
C ALA A 7 -0.34 -5.37 -9.55
N LEU A 8 -0.93 -5.00 -8.41
CA LEU A 8 -0.39 -3.96 -7.53
C LEU A 8 0.99 -4.34 -6.98
N TYR A 9 1.16 -5.60 -6.54
CA TYR A 9 2.44 -6.11 -6.06
C TYR A 9 3.54 -5.95 -7.11
N ALA A 10 3.30 -6.43 -8.33
CA ALA A 10 4.27 -6.35 -9.43
C ALA A 10 4.58 -4.90 -9.80
N LEU A 11 3.55 -4.05 -9.93
CA LEU A 11 3.71 -2.63 -10.20
C LEU A 11 4.60 -1.96 -9.16
N MET A 12 4.41 -2.26 -7.88
CA MET A 12 5.20 -1.65 -6.83
C MET A 12 6.65 -2.17 -6.80
N GLU A 13 6.89 -3.46 -7.05
CA GLU A 13 8.25 -3.98 -7.18
C GLU A 13 8.99 -3.37 -8.38
N GLU A 14 8.33 -3.23 -9.53
CA GLU A 14 8.90 -2.58 -10.72
C GLU A 14 9.26 -1.11 -10.48
N ARG A 15 8.54 -0.44 -9.58
CA ARG A 15 8.79 0.95 -9.17
C ARG A 15 9.91 1.08 -8.14
N GLY A 16 10.42 -0.03 -7.61
CA GLY A 16 11.50 -0.05 -6.63
C GLY A 16 11.07 0.29 -5.20
N TYR A 17 9.78 0.13 -4.86
CA TYR A 17 9.35 0.26 -3.47
C TYR A 17 9.97 -0.83 -2.60
N SER A 18 10.20 -0.52 -1.33
CA SER A 18 10.73 -1.51 -0.39
C SER A 18 9.77 -2.70 -0.24
N ARG A 19 10.33 -3.90 -0.18
CA ARG A 19 9.56 -5.15 -0.11
C ARG A 19 8.57 -5.17 1.07
N GLY A 20 8.95 -4.56 2.21
CA GLY A 20 8.06 -4.43 3.36
C GLY A 20 6.84 -3.57 3.06
N LEU A 21 7.04 -2.43 2.39
CA LEU A 21 5.95 -1.55 1.98
C LEU A 21 5.02 -2.23 0.97
N VAL A 22 5.56 -2.94 -0.02
CA VAL A 22 4.75 -3.69 -1.00
C VAL A 22 3.87 -4.73 -0.30
N GLN A 23 4.45 -5.52 0.61
CA GLN A 23 3.72 -6.56 1.33
C GLN A 23 2.63 -5.98 2.23
N VAL A 24 2.92 -4.91 2.97
CA VAL A 24 1.96 -4.25 3.84
C VAL A 24 0.82 -3.63 3.03
N THR A 25 1.14 -2.95 1.93
CA THR A 25 0.14 -2.33 1.05
C THR A 25 -0.84 -3.37 0.52
N VAL A 26 -0.33 -4.47 -0.04
CA VAL A 26 -1.20 -5.50 -0.61
C VAL A 26 -1.98 -6.25 0.47
N ALA A 27 -1.39 -6.48 1.64
CA ALA A 27 -2.09 -7.13 2.76
C ALA A 27 -3.22 -6.26 3.34
N LEU A 28 -3.00 -4.95 3.47
CA LEU A 28 -4.01 -4.00 3.96
C LEU A 28 -5.20 -3.86 3.01
N LEU A 29 -4.96 -3.98 1.70
CA LEU A 29 -5.97 -3.84 0.67
C LEU A 29 -6.58 -5.19 0.24
N ASP A 30 -6.09 -6.33 0.75
CA ASP A 30 -6.61 -7.66 0.40
C ASP A 30 -8.04 -7.80 0.96
N GLY A 31 -9.04 -7.69 0.07
CA GLY A 31 -10.46 -7.79 0.43
C GLY A 31 -11.36 -6.71 -0.18
N THR A 32 -10.78 -5.65 -0.75
CA THR A 32 -11.53 -4.59 -1.44
C THR A 32 -10.95 -4.35 -2.84
N ASP A 33 -11.65 -4.85 -3.86
CA ASP A 33 -11.24 -4.74 -5.25
C ASP A 33 -11.23 -3.29 -5.74
N GLU A 34 -12.07 -2.42 -5.16
CA GLU A 34 -12.09 -0.98 -5.40
C GLU A 34 -10.85 -0.30 -4.81
N ALA A 35 -10.46 -0.65 -3.58
CA ALA A 35 -9.29 -0.06 -2.94
C ALA A 35 -7.98 -0.48 -3.63
N LEU A 36 -7.95 -1.70 -4.17
CA LEU A 36 -6.86 -2.16 -5.04
C LEU A 36 -6.80 -1.39 -6.36
N ASP A 37 -7.93 -1.13 -7.03
CA ASP A 37 -7.95 -0.33 -8.26
C ASP A 37 -7.50 1.10 -8.01
N ASP A 38 -8.01 1.74 -6.95
CA ASP A 38 -7.63 3.10 -6.57
C ASP A 38 -6.13 3.20 -6.28
N MET A 39 -5.56 2.20 -5.57
CA MET A 39 -4.13 2.18 -5.27
C MET A 39 -3.29 1.90 -6.52
N ILE A 40 -3.75 1.04 -7.43
CA ILE A 40 -3.09 0.80 -8.72
C ILE A 40 -3.01 2.10 -9.51
N VAL A 41 -4.12 2.85 -9.62
CA VAL A 41 -4.14 4.15 -10.33
C VAL A 41 -3.22 5.16 -9.65
N PHE A 42 -3.32 5.28 -8.32
CA PHE A 42 -2.50 6.22 -7.54
C PHE A 42 -1.00 5.95 -7.71
N VAL A 43 -0.59 4.68 -7.61
CA VAL A 43 0.79 4.30 -7.87
C VAL A 43 1.10 4.59 -9.33
N ALA A 44 0.36 4.01 -10.28
CA ALA A 44 0.62 4.06 -11.72
C ALA A 44 0.85 5.49 -12.24
N ASP A 45 -0.01 6.43 -11.88
CA ASP A 45 0.02 7.79 -12.42
C ASP A 45 0.97 8.71 -11.63
N GLY A 46 1.01 8.57 -10.30
CA GLY A 46 1.70 9.51 -9.43
C GLY A 46 3.17 9.20 -9.15
N ARG A 47 3.58 7.92 -9.24
CA ARG A 47 4.87 7.44 -8.69
C ARG A 47 5.16 8.03 -7.29
N PRO A 48 4.22 7.87 -6.35
CA PRO A 48 4.35 8.47 -5.02
C PRO A 48 5.64 7.99 -4.35
N THR A 49 6.22 8.82 -3.51
CA THR A 49 7.26 8.39 -2.57
C THR A 49 6.68 7.41 -1.55
N GLU A 50 7.55 6.67 -0.84
CA GLU A 50 7.10 5.77 0.23
C GLU A 50 6.29 6.52 1.31
N ALA A 51 6.67 7.76 1.62
CA ALA A 51 5.97 8.59 2.60
C ALA A 51 4.53 8.93 2.13
N GLU A 52 4.38 9.35 0.87
CA GLU A 52 3.06 9.67 0.30
C GLU A 52 2.16 8.43 0.21
N LEU A 53 2.74 7.27 -0.08
CA LEU A 53 2.01 6.01 -0.11
C LEU A 53 1.54 5.59 1.28
N LEU A 54 2.38 5.79 2.31
CA LEU A 54 2.02 5.57 3.71
C LEU A 54 0.91 6.53 4.17
N ASP A 55 0.98 7.80 3.80
CA ASP A 55 -0.06 8.78 4.14
C ASP A 55 -1.40 8.43 3.46
N ARG A 56 -1.35 7.96 2.21
CA ARG A 56 -2.53 7.47 1.50
C ARG A 56 -3.14 6.25 2.20
N LEU A 57 -2.32 5.28 2.60
CA LEU A 57 -2.75 4.09 3.33
C LEU A 57 -3.35 4.43 4.70
N ALA A 58 -2.73 5.36 5.42
CA ALA A 58 -3.22 5.85 6.71
C ALA A 58 -4.57 6.58 6.57
N SER A 59 -4.82 7.21 5.42
CA SER A 59 -6.07 7.89 5.11
C SER A 59 -7.16 6.96 4.59
N SER A 60 -6.81 5.81 4.00
CA SER A 60 -7.77 4.83 3.46
C SER A 60 -8.24 3.80 4.48
N CYS A 61 -7.41 3.47 5.48
CA CYS A 61 -7.87 2.73 6.65
C CYS A 61 -8.49 3.71 7.65
N ASP A 62 -9.51 3.26 8.37
CA ASP A 62 -10.23 4.03 9.40
C ASP A 62 -9.32 4.26 10.63
N GLY A 63 -8.22 5.01 10.48
CA GLY A 63 -7.30 5.57 11.48
C GLY A 63 -6.56 4.63 12.46
N ALA A 64 -7.17 3.52 12.88
CA ALA A 64 -6.76 2.72 14.03
C ALA A 64 -5.73 1.63 13.69
N ASP A 65 -5.87 0.96 12.55
CA ASP A 65 -5.02 -0.19 12.20
C ASP A 65 -3.64 0.23 11.65
N VAL A 66 -3.60 1.25 10.79
CA VAL A 66 -2.34 1.70 10.16
C VAL A 66 -1.47 2.50 11.14
N GLY A 67 -2.07 3.31 12.00
CA GLY A 67 -1.34 4.10 13.01
C GLY A 67 -0.62 3.23 14.05
N ASN A 68 -1.21 2.08 14.41
CA ASN A 68 -0.56 1.11 15.31
C ASN A 68 0.55 0.33 14.58
N PHE A 69 0.35 -0.04 13.31
CA PHE A 69 1.34 -0.76 12.51
C PHE A 69 2.55 0.10 12.13
N LEU A 70 2.36 1.38 11.81
CA LEU A 70 3.45 2.31 11.52
C LEU A 70 4.30 2.64 12.75
N LYS A 71 3.69 2.64 13.95
CA LYS A 71 4.44 2.74 15.21
C LYS A 71 5.36 1.53 15.42
N VAL A 72 4.93 0.33 15.02
CA VAL A 72 5.78 -0.88 15.08
C VAL A 72 6.94 -0.78 14.08
N LEU A 73 6.70 -0.30 12.86
CA LEU A 73 7.75 -0.17 11.83
C LEU A 73 8.76 0.96 12.11
N ARG A 74 8.35 2.06 12.75
CA ARG A 74 9.25 3.18 13.13
C ARG A 74 9.95 2.97 14.48
N GLY A 75 9.66 1.87 15.18
CA GLY A 75 10.12 1.57 16.54
C GLY A 75 11.07 0.38 16.66
N SER A 76 11.82 0.03 15.62
CA SER A 76 12.92 -0.96 15.67
C SER A 76 14.19 -0.41 15.06
#